data_AF-A0A2V6P2H6-F1
#
_entry.id   AF-A0A2V6P2H6-F1
#
_cell.length_a   1.000
_cell.length_b   1.000
_cell.length_c   1.000
_cell.angle_alpha   90.00
_cell.angle_beta   90.00
_cell.angle_gamma   90.00
#
_symmetry.space_group_name_H-M   'P 1'
#
loop_
_entity.id
_entity.type
_entity.pdbx_description
1 polymer ?
#
loop_
_entity_poly.entity_id
_entity_poly.type
_entity_poly.pdbx_seq_one_letter_code
_entity_poly.pdbx_strand_id
1 'polypeptide(L)'
;MTLKRSMNLLSHCFVAGLIATIEAGSLSGQPSATRSTGAAPEPLNWTTQQDHQNMKGQLGIKVLRPGPSGRAGATNEANYDPAKANPYLDLPDPLTLKNGQKVTSADVWWKKRRPEIVEDFEREIVGRVPKNVPRVTWMITTQAVDRVVGELSVVAKQLVGHVDNSACPAIEVNIQMTLVTPSNAKGPVPVLMMFGGFGSGGFPRRPGEPAPTNRFGAFGGGNFVDPPSTEQLIAAGWGHATISPGSIQADNGAGLTKGIIGLVNKGQPRKPDDWGSLRAWAWGAARGLDYLETDPAVDAKKVGIEGVSRYGKAALVTMAFEQRFAMVLVGSSGEGGAKLHRRNFGEAVENLTGS
;
A
#
# COMPACT_ATOMS: atom_id res chain seq x y z
N MET A 1 16.41 43.37 35.94
CA MET A 1 15.51 44.54 35.79
C MET A 1 14.26 44.05 35.08
N THR A 2 13.36 43.31 35.73
CA THR A 2 12.37 43.74 36.74
C THR A 2 11.46 44.85 36.20
N LEU A 3 10.24 44.51 35.75
CA LEU A 3 9.01 44.77 36.52
C LEU A 3 7.77 44.10 35.91
N LYS A 4 7.06 43.36 36.77
CA LYS A 4 5.66 42.96 36.67
C LYS A 4 4.74 44.19 36.73
N ARG A 5 3.55 44.12 36.12
CA ARG A 5 2.29 44.40 36.86
C ARG A 5 1.02 43.88 36.15
N SER A 6 0.26 43.18 36.98
CA SER A 6 -1.08 42.61 36.87
C SER A 6 -2.20 43.64 37.09
N MET A 7 -3.42 43.36 36.61
CA MET A 7 -4.65 43.77 37.29
C MET A 7 -5.85 42.88 36.89
N ASN A 8 -6.42 42.24 37.91
CA ASN A 8 -7.75 41.63 37.94
C ASN A 8 -8.83 42.71 37.98
N LEU A 9 -10.03 42.43 37.46
CA LEU A 9 -11.27 42.94 38.03
C LEU A 9 -12.38 41.88 37.94
N LEU A 10 -12.88 41.48 39.12
CA LEU A 10 -14.10 40.72 39.38
C LEU A 10 -15.22 41.70 39.73
N SER A 11 -16.45 41.46 39.27
CA SER A 11 -17.71 41.88 39.92
C SER A 11 -18.86 41.12 39.24
N HIS A 12 -19.44 40.07 39.85
CA HIS A 12 -20.48 40.01 40.91
C HIS A 12 -21.94 40.13 40.41
N CYS A 13 -22.69 39.07 40.76
CA CYS A 13 -24.12 38.98 41.08
C CYS A 13 -25.14 38.88 39.93
N PHE A 14 -25.83 37.73 39.86
CA PHE A 14 -27.22 37.58 40.34
C PHE A 14 -27.57 36.08 40.47
N VAL A 15 -27.86 35.62 41.69
CA VAL A 15 -28.43 34.31 41.99
C VAL A 15 -29.90 34.55 42.35
N ALA A 16 -30.81 34.01 41.55
CA ALA A 16 -32.23 33.94 41.88
C ALA A 16 -32.51 32.56 42.50
N GLY A 17 -32.89 32.55 43.77
CA GLY A 17 -33.33 31.35 44.47
C GLY A 17 -34.76 30.99 44.06
N LEU A 18 -34.94 29.72 43.65
CA LEU A 18 -36.26 29.09 43.59
C LEU A 18 -36.27 27.97 44.64
N ILE A 19 -37.14 28.12 45.64
CA ILE A 19 -37.45 27.09 46.63
C ILE A 19 -38.41 26.11 45.96
N ALA A 20 -38.00 24.86 45.82
CA ALA A 20 -38.88 23.76 45.41
C ALA A 20 -38.84 22.66 46.50
N THR A 21 -40.02 22.37 47.01
CA THR A 21 -40.34 21.37 48.03
C THR A 21 -40.01 19.96 47.53
N ILE A 22 -39.29 19.18 48.35
CA ILE A 22 -38.98 17.77 48.07
C ILE A 22 -40.18 16.93 48.52
N GLU A 23 -40.96 16.42 47.57
CA GLU A 23 -41.85 15.27 47.79
C GLU A 23 -41.12 13.99 47.39
N ALA A 24 -41.12 13.00 48.29
CA ALA A 24 -40.56 11.68 48.05
C ALA A 24 -41.49 10.87 47.15
N GLY A 25 -41.33 11.02 45.83
CA GLY A 25 -41.99 10.20 44.82
C GLY A 25 -41.19 8.94 44.53
N SER A 26 -41.87 7.79 44.61
CA SER A 26 -41.37 6.44 44.31
C SER A 26 -40.63 6.36 42.97
N LEU A 27 -39.34 6.03 43.01
CA LEU A 27 -38.53 5.70 41.83
C LEU A 27 -38.98 4.36 41.24
N SER A 28 -39.91 4.41 40.29
CA SER A 28 -40.09 3.32 39.33
C SER A 28 -38.90 3.31 38.37
N GLY A 29 -38.23 2.17 38.26
CA GLY A 29 -37.00 2.01 37.50
C GLY A 29 -37.19 2.39 36.03
N GLN A 30 -36.45 3.40 35.57
CA GLN A 30 -36.19 3.58 34.15
C GLN A 30 -35.33 2.39 33.69
N PRO A 31 -35.74 1.63 32.66
CA PRO A 31 -34.85 0.64 32.07
C PRO A 31 -33.63 1.37 31.52
N SER A 32 -32.45 0.95 31.98
CA SER A 32 -31.17 1.37 31.46
C SER A 32 -31.23 1.33 29.93
N ALA A 33 -31.08 2.50 29.29
CA ALA A 33 -30.87 2.55 27.86
C ALA A 33 -29.61 1.75 27.56
N THR A 34 -29.80 0.51 27.09
CA THR A 34 -28.74 -0.27 26.48
C THR A 34 -28.20 0.56 25.34
N ARG A 35 -26.98 1.08 25.50
CA ARG A 35 -26.20 1.48 24.34
C ARG A 35 -26.16 0.24 23.45
N SER A 36 -26.90 0.29 22.35
CA SER A 36 -26.65 -0.60 21.23
C SER A 36 -25.23 -0.31 20.78
N THR A 37 -24.26 -1.06 21.32
CA THR A 37 -23.01 -1.33 20.64
C THR A 37 -23.39 -2.20 19.46
N GLY A 38 -23.97 -1.59 18.42
CA GLY A 38 -24.27 -2.29 17.18
C GLY A 38 -22.96 -2.93 16.73
N ALA A 39 -22.90 -4.27 16.78
CA ALA A 39 -21.74 -5.00 16.30
C ALA A 39 -21.44 -4.51 14.88
N ALA A 40 -20.16 -4.29 14.57
CA ALA A 40 -19.77 -3.95 13.21
C ALA A 40 -20.33 -5.03 12.27
N PRO A 41 -20.87 -4.65 11.09
CA PRO A 41 -21.43 -5.63 10.18
C PRO A 41 -20.39 -6.67 9.80
N GLU A 42 -20.82 -7.93 9.73
CA GLU A 42 -19.96 -9.03 9.28
C GLU A 42 -19.46 -8.76 7.85
N PRO A 43 -18.20 -9.12 7.53
CA PRO A 43 -17.67 -8.91 6.19
C PRO A 43 -18.44 -9.69 5.14
N LEU A 44 -18.75 -9.02 4.03
CA LEU A 44 -19.38 -9.68 2.89
C LEU A 44 -18.41 -10.70 2.29
N ASN A 45 -18.92 -11.89 1.96
CA ASN A 45 -18.17 -12.93 1.25
C ASN A 45 -18.51 -12.91 -0.25
N TRP A 46 -18.11 -11.86 -0.95
CA TRP A 46 -18.34 -11.73 -2.39
C TRP A 46 -17.30 -12.50 -3.21
N THR A 47 -17.72 -13.01 -4.37
CA THR A 47 -16.80 -13.45 -5.41
C THR A 47 -16.23 -12.25 -6.17
N THR A 48 -15.11 -12.45 -6.88
CA THR A 48 -14.55 -11.42 -7.78
C THR A 48 -15.59 -10.93 -8.79
N GLN A 49 -16.43 -11.83 -9.32
CA GLN A 49 -17.45 -11.47 -10.30
C GLN A 49 -18.59 -10.65 -9.68
N GLN A 50 -18.99 -10.93 -8.43
CA GLN A 50 -20.01 -10.14 -7.73
C GLN A 50 -19.53 -8.71 -7.46
N ASP A 51 -18.29 -8.55 -6.95
CA ASP A 51 -17.69 -7.23 -6.74
C ASP A 51 -17.58 -6.44 -8.05
N HIS A 52 -17.14 -7.10 -9.12
CA HIS A 52 -17.02 -6.50 -10.44
C HIS A 52 -18.37 -6.03 -11.00
N GLN A 53 -19.42 -6.85 -10.91
CA GLN A 53 -20.76 -6.44 -11.34
C GLN A 53 -21.30 -5.29 -10.50
N ASN A 54 -21.05 -5.27 -9.19
CA ASN A 54 -21.43 -4.16 -8.33
C ASN A 54 -20.72 -2.86 -8.75
N MET A 55 -19.41 -2.90 -9.01
CA MET A 55 -18.66 -1.73 -9.49
C MET A 55 -19.19 -1.23 -10.84
N LYS A 56 -19.44 -2.13 -11.79
CA LYS A 56 -20.09 -1.79 -13.06
C LYS A 56 -21.46 -1.15 -12.86
N GLY A 57 -22.27 -1.67 -11.93
CA GLY A 57 -23.58 -1.13 -11.58
C GLY A 57 -23.49 0.29 -11.03
N GLN A 58 -22.57 0.54 -10.09
CA GLN A 58 -22.31 1.88 -9.54
C GLN A 58 -21.91 2.90 -10.62
N LEU A 59 -21.16 2.46 -11.62
CA LEU A 59 -20.68 3.30 -12.73
C LEU A 59 -21.66 3.38 -13.93
N GLY A 60 -22.77 2.63 -13.90
CA GLY A 60 -23.69 2.54 -15.03
C GLY A 60 -23.12 1.83 -16.27
N ILE A 61 -22.07 1.03 -16.11
CA ILE A 61 -21.40 0.31 -17.20
C ILE A 61 -22.13 -1.00 -17.50
N LYS A 62 -22.65 -1.14 -18.71
CA LYS A 62 -23.34 -2.37 -19.15
C LYS A 62 -22.36 -3.45 -19.62
N VAL A 63 -21.41 -3.06 -20.48
CA VAL A 63 -20.46 -3.97 -21.15
C VAL A 63 -19.06 -3.37 -21.10
N LEU A 64 -18.05 -4.22 -20.87
CA LEU A 64 -16.64 -3.90 -21.05
C LEU A 64 -16.13 -4.64 -22.29
N ARG A 65 -15.20 -4.03 -23.02
CA ARG A 65 -14.49 -4.71 -24.10
C ARG A 65 -13.65 -5.86 -23.50
N PRO A 66 -13.55 -7.01 -24.16
CA PRO A 66 -12.67 -8.08 -23.70
C PRO A 66 -11.21 -7.67 -23.86
N GLY A 67 -10.36 -8.08 -22.92
CA GLY A 67 -8.92 -7.89 -23.04
C GLY A 67 -8.32 -8.78 -24.13
N PRO A 68 -7.21 -8.35 -24.77
CA PRO A 68 -6.46 -9.19 -25.68
C PRO A 68 -5.94 -10.45 -24.97
N SER A 69 -5.91 -11.56 -25.71
CA SER A 69 -5.39 -12.85 -25.26
C SER A 69 -3.87 -12.92 -25.42
N GLY A 70 -3.18 -13.42 -24.39
CA GLY A 70 -1.75 -13.74 -24.49
C GLY A 70 -1.43 -14.99 -25.33
N ARG A 71 -2.46 -15.74 -25.78
CA ARG A 71 -2.29 -16.95 -26.59
C ARG A 71 -2.21 -16.59 -28.07
N ALA A 72 -1.07 -16.91 -28.69
CA ALA A 72 -0.89 -16.78 -30.14
C ALA A 72 -1.94 -17.58 -30.93
N GLY A 73 -2.47 -16.97 -31.99
CA GLY A 73 -3.53 -17.52 -32.85
C GLY A 73 -4.94 -17.42 -32.29
N ALA A 74 -5.15 -16.80 -31.12
CA ALA A 74 -6.50 -16.50 -30.63
C ALA A 74 -7.14 -15.38 -31.48
N THR A 75 -8.47 -15.40 -31.62
CA THR A 75 -9.21 -14.39 -32.41
C THR A 75 -9.06 -12.97 -31.88
N ASN A 76 -8.72 -12.81 -30.60
CA ASN A 76 -8.40 -11.57 -29.93
C ASN A 76 -6.95 -11.55 -29.40
N GLU A 77 -6.01 -12.20 -30.09
CA GLU A 77 -4.60 -12.20 -29.65
C GLU A 77 -4.04 -10.78 -29.47
N ALA A 78 -3.13 -10.63 -28.51
CA ALA A 78 -2.46 -9.36 -28.26
C ALA A 78 -1.57 -8.96 -29.44
N ASN A 79 -1.56 -7.66 -29.76
CA ASN A 79 -0.65 -7.14 -30.78
C ASN A 79 0.80 -7.20 -30.28
N TYR A 80 1.69 -7.78 -31.07
CA TYR A 80 3.15 -7.71 -30.88
C TYR A 80 3.88 -7.15 -32.11
N ASP A 81 3.14 -6.60 -33.07
CA ASP A 81 3.69 -5.92 -34.24
C ASP A 81 3.98 -4.44 -33.90
N PRO A 82 5.26 -4.00 -33.92
CA PRO A 82 5.62 -2.62 -33.66
C PRO A 82 4.96 -1.60 -34.60
N ALA A 83 4.64 -1.99 -35.84
CA ALA A 83 3.99 -1.10 -36.81
C ALA A 83 2.55 -0.75 -36.42
N LYS A 84 1.91 -1.58 -35.59
CA LYS A 84 0.52 -1.40 -35.10
C LYS A 84 0.46 -0.90 -33.65
N ALA A 85 1.61 -0.61 -33.05
CA ALA A 85 1.72 -0.39 -31.61
C ALA A 85 1.26 1.00 -31.14
N ASN A 86 1.21 2.00 -32.03
CA ASN A 86 1.00 3.40 -31.66
C ASN A 86 -0.25 4.02 -32.32
N PRO A 87 -1.45 3.45 -32.14
CA PRO A 87 -2.68 3.98 -32.74
C PRO A 87 -3.12 5.33 -32.14
N TYR A 88 -2.64 5.68 -30.94
CA TYR A 88 -3.01 6.91 -30.22
C TYR A 88 -1.76 7.72 -29.85
N LEU A 89 -1.35 8.63 -30.74
CA LEU A 89 -0.13 9.43 -30.58
C LEU A 89 -0.31 10.67 -29.68
N ASP A 90 -1.55 11.08 -29.42
CA ASP A 90 -1.85 12.25 -28.59
C ASP A 90 -1.72 11.91 -27.10
N LEU A 91 -0.52 12.18 -26.55
CA LEU A 91 -0.19 11.98 -25.15
C LEU A 91 -0.37 13.30 -24.37
N PRO A 92 -0.99 13.27 -23.18
CA PRO A 92 -1.08 14.45 -22.34
C PRO A 92 0.32 14.96 -22.00
N ASP A 93 0.55 16.26 -22.22
CA ASP A 93 1.82 16.89 -21.87
C ASP A 93 1.95 16.98 -20.33
N PRO A 94 2.94 16.31 -19.72
CA PRO A 94 3.13 16.37 -18.27
C PRO A 94 3.49 17.78 -17.80
N LEU A 95 4.04 18.64 -18.66
CA LEU A 95 4.45 20.01 -18.36
C LEU A 95 3.42 21.06 -18.82
N THR A 96 2.15 20.69 -18.94
CA THR A 96 1.04 21.61 -19.14
C THR A 96 0.01 21.45 -18.03
N LEU A 97 -0.29 22.55 -17.32
CA LEU A 97 -1.36 22.61 -16.31
C LEU A 97 -2.74 22.44 -16.98
N LYS A 98 -3.75 22.05 -16.20
CA LYS A 98 -5.12 21.89 -16.71
C LYS A 98 -5.70 23.16 -17.34
N ASN A 99 -5.22 24.33 -16.94
CA ASN A 99 -5.62 25.63 -17.51
C ASN A 99 -4.84 26.02 -18.79
N GLY A 100 -3.99 25.14 -19.32
CA GLY A 100 -3.19 25.36 -20.54
C GLY A 100 -1.84 26.06 -20.32
N GLN A 101 -1.53 26.55 -19.12
CA GLN A 101 -0.24 27.18 -18.84
C GLN A 101 0.89 26.14 -18.76
N LYS A 102 2.08 26.50 -19.26
CA LYS A 102 3.26 25.63 -19.20
C LYS A 102 3.88 25.61 -17.79
N VAL A 103 4.40 24.45 -17.41
CA VAL A 103 5.20 24.25 -16.21
C VAL A 103 6.64 24.62 -16.55
N THR A 104 7.10 25.77 -16.06
CA THR A 104 8.44 26.32 -16.39
C THR A 104 9.44 26.24 -15.24
N SER A 105 9.03 25.76 -14.06
CA SER A 105 9.90 25.63 -12.89
C SER A 105 9.49 24.48 -11.98
N ALA A 106 10.43 24.02 -11.15
CA ALA A 106 10.18 23.01 -10.12
C ALA A 106 9.09 23.47 -9.13
N ASP A 107 9.06 24.76 -8.79
CA ASP A 107 8.03 25.32 -7.90
C ASP A 107 6.62 25.17 -8.49
N VAL A 108 6.45 25.42 -9.79
CA VAL A 108 5.16 25.21 -10.48
C VAL A 108 4.81 23.73 -10.54
N TRP A 109 5.80 22.86 -10.76
CA TRP A 109 5.60 21.42 -10.72
C TRP A 109 5.07 20.95 -9.35
N TRP A 110 5.80 21.27 -8.28
CA TRP A 110 5.48 20.77 -6.94
C TRP A 110 4.21 21.37 -6.35
N LYS A 111 3.98 22.67 -6.56
CA LYS A 111 2.83 23.38 -5.97
C LYS A 111 1.56 23.30 -6.81
N LYS A 112 1.64 23.02 -8.11
CA LYS A 112 0.47 23.04 -9.02
C LYS A 112 0.33 21.75 -9.83
N ARG A 113 1.29 21.42 -10.69
CA ARG A 113 1.11 20.34 -11.67
C ARG A 113 1.03 18.96 -11.02
N ARG A 114 1.92 18.67 -10.08
CA ARG A 114 1.93 17.39 -9.38
C ARG A 114 0.60 17.15 -8.63
N PRO A 115 0.05 18.10 -7.84
CA PRO A 115 -1.29 17.95 -7.26
C PRO A 115 -2.39 17.64 -8.28
N GLU A 116 -2.38 18.27 -9.46
CA GLU A 116 -3.36 17.96 -10.53
C GLU A 116 -3.27 16.50 -10.99
N ILE A 117 -2.03 16.02 -11.24
CA ILE A 117 -1.78 14.65 -11.69
C ILE A 117 -2.14 13.65 -10.58
N VAL A 118 -1.76 13.94 -9.34
CA VAL A 118 -2.10 13.11 -8.17
C VAL A 118 -3.61 12.93 -8.05
N GLU A 119 -4.37 14.02 -8.11
CA GLU A 119 -5.84 13.96 -8.05
C GLU A 119 -6.44 13.16 -9.22
N ASP A 120 -5.89 13.26 -10.43
CA ASP A 120 -6.35 12.45 -11.56
C ASP A 120 -6.05 10.96 -11.36
N PHE A 121 -4.87 10.60 -10.83
CA PHE A 121 -4.55 9.21 -10.52
C PHE A 121 -5.38 8.66 -9.36
N GLU A 122 -5.58 9.45 -8.30
CA GLU A 122 -6.42 9.03 -7.16
C GLU A 122 -7.88 8.85 -7.57
N ARG A 123 -8.41 9.72 -8.43
CA ARG A 123 -9.80 9.63 -8.87
C ARG A 123 -10.04 8.53 -9.90
N GLU A 124 -9.14 8.40 -10.88
CA GLU A 124 -9.43 7.63 -12.11
C GLU A 124 -8.65 6.32 -12.23
N ILE A 125 -7.55 6.14 -11.50
CA ILE A 125 -6.61 5.02 -11.75
C ILE A 125 -6.42 4.12 -10.53
N VAL A 126 -5.92 4.67 -9.42
CA VAL A 126 -5.46 3.88 -8.26
C VAL A 126 -6.37 3.97 -7.04
N GLY A 127 -7.31 4.93 -7.04
CA GLY A 127 -8.25 5.20 -5.96
C GLY A 127 -7.62 5.95 -4.78
N ARG A 128 -8.47 6.54 -3.94
CA ARG A 128 -8.11 7.35 -2.77
C ARG A 128 -7.82 6.49 -1.55
N VAL A 129 -6.78 6.85 -0.82
CA VAL A 129 -6.56 6.34 0.54
C VAL A 129 -7.57 7.01 1.47
N PRO A 130 -8.41 6.28 2.21
CA PRO A 130 -9.34 6.87 3.16
C PRO A 130 -8.60 7.68 4.24
N LYS A 131 -9.17 8.81 4.68
CA LYS A 131 -8.49 9.68 5.68
C LYS A 131 -8.32 9.02 7.05
N ASN A 132 -9.13 8.02 7.34
CA ASN A 132 -9.25 7.35 8.63
C ASN A 132 -8.70 5.92 8.61
N VAL A 133 -7.68 5.62 7.78
CA VAL A 133 -7.04 4.30 7.86
C VAL A 133 -6.48 4.10 9.28
N PRO A 134 -6.77 2.97 9.95
CA PRO A 134 -6.32 2.76 11.32
C PRO A 134 -4.80 2.73 11.46
N ARG A 135 -4.34 3.00 12.69
CA ARG A 135 -2.92 2.98 13.04
C ARG A 135 -2.35 1.55 12.95
N VAL A 136 -1.06 1.46 12.70
CA VAL A 136 -0.31 0.19 12.69
C VAL A 136 0.62 0.15 13.88
N THR A 137 0.62 -0.95 14.64
CA THR A 137 1.56 -1.23 15.73
C THR A 137 2.49 -2.36 15.32
N TRP A 138 3.79 -2.10 15.30
CA TRP A 138 4.80 -3.07 14.87
C TRP A 138 5.38 -3.84 16.04
N MET A 139 5.60 -5.15 15.82
CA MET A 139 6.28 -6.03 16.75
C MET A 139 7.31 -6.89 16.02
N ILE A 140 8.46 -7.11 16.67
CA ILE A 140 9.44 -8.10 16.23
C ILE A 140 8.97 -9.45 16.75
N THR A 141 8.58 -10.36 15.85
CA THR A 141 8.16 -11.71 16.22
C THR A 141 9.34 -12.66 16.34
N THR A 142 10.37 -12.44 15.53
CA THR A 142 11.61 -13.24 15.52
C THR A 142 12.79 -12.35 15.23
N GLN A 143 13.90 -12.54 15.93
CA GLN A 143 15.19 -11.94 15.59
C GLN A 143 16.28 -13.01 15.62
N ALA A 144 17.18 -13.00 14.64
CA ALA A 144 18.28 -13.95 14.53
C ALA A 144 19.56 -13.25 14.04
N VAL A 145 20.70 -13.66 14.58
CA VAL A 145 22.04 -13.16 14.22
C VAL A 145 22.94 -14.26 13.64
N ASP A 146 22.45 -15.50 13.65
CA ASP A 146 23.07 -16.73 13.18
C ASP A 146 22.47 -17.15 11.82
N ARG A 147 22.44 -16.21 10.87
CA ARG A 147 21.81 -16.40 9.55
C ARG A 147 22.71 -15.95 8.41
N VAL A 148 22.45 -16.49 7.22
CA VAL A 148 23.21 -16.16 6.00
C VAL A 148 22.32 -15.87 4.80
N VAL A 149 22.78 -14.94 3.95
CA VAL A 149 22.31 -14.74 2.57
C VAL A 149 23.50 -15.03 1.66
N GLY A 150 23.37 -16.00 0.74
CA GLY A 150 24.54 -16.63 0.15
C GLY A 150 25.39 -17.22 1.28
N GLU A 151 26.66 -16.83 1.35
CA GLU A 151 27.59 -17.16 2.44
C GLU A 151 27.84 -15.98 3.41
N LEU A 152 27.12 -14.86 3.23
CA LEU A 152 27.33 -13.62 3.99
C LEU A 152 26.50 -13.64 5.27
N SER A 153 27.13 -13.38 6.42
CA SER A 153 26.43 -13.31 7.71
C SER A 153 25.53 -12.09 7.82
N VAL A 154 24.29 -12.30 8.29
CA VAL A 154 23.27 -11.27 8.40
C VAL A 154 22.54 -11.30 9.75
N VAL A 155 21.99 -10.15 10.13
CA VAL A 155 20.98 -10.01 11.17
C VAL A 155 19.61 -9.93 10.51
N ALA A 156 18.68 -10.77 10.95
CA ALA A 156 17.33 -10.84 10.42
C ALA A 156 16.29 -10.55 11.51
N LYS A 157 15.28 -9.76 11.17
CA LYS A 157 14.09 -9.47 12.00
C LYS A 157 12.84 -9.81 11.21
N GLN A 158 11.99 -10.68 11.75
CA GLN A 158 10.65 -10.89 11.26
C GLN A 158 9.69 -9.98 12.04
N LEU A 159 8.83 -9.29 11.31
CA LEU A 159 8.04 -8.18 11.79
C LEU A 159 6.57 -8.41 11.43
N VAL A 160 5.70 -8.09 12.37
CA VAL A 160 4.25 -8.02 12.16
C VAL A 160 3.76 -6.63 12.55
N GLY A 161 3.18 -5.92 11.58
CA GLY A 161 2.46 -4.68 11.77
C GLY A 161 0.98 -4.97 11.93
N HIS A 162 0.49 -4.98 13.17
CA HIS A 162 -0.93 -5.16 13.46
C HIS A 162 -1.69 -3.86 13.23
N VAL A 163 -2.68 -3.89 12.33
CA VAL A 163 -3.57 -2.75 12.09
C VAL A 163 -4.70 -2.78 13.11
N ASP A 164 -4.96 -1.65 13.78
CA ASP A 164 -6.07 -1.52 14.72
C ASP A 164 -7.40 -1.83 14.02
N ASN A 165 -8.05 -2.91 14.46
CA ASN A 165 -9.30 -3.39 13.88
C ASN A 165 -10.52 -3.17 14.79
N SER A 166 -10.43 -2.31 15.81
CA SER A 166 -11.54 -2.03 16.73
C SER A 166 -12.84 -1.60 16.04
N ALA A 167 -12.75 -0.97 14.87
CA ALA A 167 -13.89 -0.57 14.05
C ALA A 167 -14.59 -1.73 13.30
N CYS A 168 -13.90 -2.86 13.11
CA CYS A 168 -14.44 -4.08 12.50
C CYS A 168 -13.61 -5.31 12.97
N PRO A 169 -13.86 -5.80 14.20
CA PRO A 169 -13.03 -6.85 14.81
C PRO A 169 -13.00 -8.18 14.04
N ALA A 170 -13.99 -8.42 13.17
CA ALA A 170 -14.05 -9.60 12.30
C ALA A 170 -12.98 -9.61 11.21
N ILE A 171 -12.33 -8.48 10.92
CA ILE A 171 -11.23 -8.38 9.93
C ILE A 171 -9.95 -8.06 10.68
N GLU A 172 -9.04 -9.03 10.74
CA GLU A 172 -7.68 -8.83 11.23
C GLU A 172 -6.72 -8.58 10.07
N VAL A 173 -5.86 -7.57 10.20
CA VAL A 173 -4.83 -7.26 9.20
C VAL A 173 -3.47 -7.19 9.90
N ASN A 174 -2.61 -8.15 9.56
CA ASN A 174 -1.26 -8.29 10.09
C ASN A 174 -0.26 -8.18 8.95
N ILE A 175 0.30 -6.98 8.77
CA ILE A 175 1.28 -6.70 7.71
C ILE A 175 2.58 -7.45 8.03
N GLN A 176 2.99 -8.34 7.14
CA GLN A 176 4.20 -9.14 7.33
C GLN A 176 5.38 -8.51 6.60
N MET A 177 6.48 -8.30 7.33
CA MET A 177 7.73 -7.81 6.78
C MET A 177 8.92 -8.56 7.38
N THR A 178 9.98 -8.74 6.60
CA THR A 178 11.26 -9.26 7.09
C THR A 178 12.35 -8.27 6.73
N LEU A 179 13.09 -7.78 7.72
CA LEU A 179 14.26 -6.93 7.54
C LEU A 179 15.54 -7.77 7.70
N VAL A 180 16.46 -7.65 6.74
CA VAL A 180 17.76 -8.31 6.76
C VAL A 180 18.85 -7.26 6.56
N THR A 181 19.88 -7.28 7.40
CA THR A 181 21.01 -6.33 7.35
C THR A 181 22.34 -7.08 7.50
N PRO A 182 23.46 -6.57 6.94
CA PRO A 182 24.77 -7.20 7.09
C PRO A 182 25.22 -7.21 8.56
N SER A 183 25.70 -8.35 9.09
CA SER A 183 26.16 -8.44 10.49
C SER A 183 27.42 -7.62 10.77
N ASN A 184 28.20 -7.31 9.74
CA ASN A 184 29.45 -6.55 9.85
C ASN A 184 29.27 -5.04 9.65
N ALA A 185 28.04 -4.55 9.50
CA ALA A 185 27.73 -3.13 9.33
C ALA A 185 28.29 -2.29 10.49
N LYS A 186 28.91 -1.15 10.16
CA LYS A 186 29.52 -0.23 11.14
C LYS A 186 28.59 0.90 11.60
N GLY A 187 27.39 0.95 11.04
CA GLY A 187 26.36 1.95 11.30
C GLY A 187 25.10 1.62 10.51
N PRO A 188 24.11 2.53 10.50
CA PRO A 188 22.87 2.35 9.75
C PRO A 188 23.16 2.15 8.24
N VAL A 189 22.48 1.19 7.61
CA VAL A 189 22.69 0.85 6.20
C VAL A 189 21.52 1.30 5.32
N PRO A 190 21.74 1.63 4.03
CA PRO A 190 20.65 1.78 3.07
C PRO A 190 19.86 0.46 2.96
N VAL A 191 18.56 0.55 2.70
CA VAL A 191 17.68 -0.64 2.60
C VAL A 191 16.88 -0.60 1.31
N LEU A 192 16.83 -1.71 0.57
CA LEU A 192 15.85 -1.89 -0.50
C LEU A 192 14.64 -2.66 0.03
N MET A 193 13.49 -1.99 0.15
CA MET A 193 12.22 -2.68 0.42
C MET A 193 11.73 -3.32 -0.88
N MET A 194 11.32 -4.58 -0.83
CA MET A 194 10.90 -5.39 -1.95
C MET A 194 9.50 -5.94 -1.67
N PHE A 195 8.56 -5.68 -2.57
CA PHE A 195 7.27 -6.37 -2.54
C PHE A 195 7.48 -7.84 -2.91
N GLY A 196 7.29 -8.74 -1.95
CA GLY A 196 7.64 -10.15 -2.10
C GLY A 196 6.82 -11.09 -1.22
N GLY A 197 7.44 -12.18 -0.76
CA GLY A 197 6.78 -13.21 0.08
C GLY A 197 6.41 -14.51 -0.65
N PHE A 198 6.93 -14.74 -1.86
CA PHE A 198 6.80 -16.02 -2.54
C PHE A 198 7.71 -17.09 -1.89
N GLY A 199 7.31 -17.60 -0.72
CA GLY A 199 8.09 -18.54 0.11
C GLY A 199 8.70 -17.88 1.35
N SER A 200 8.80 -18.65 2.45
CA SER A 200 9.36 -18.37 3.81
C SER A 200 9.33 -16.94 4.39
N GLY A 201 8.58 -15.99 3.81
CA GLY A 201 8.58 -14.59 4.20
C GLY A 201 9.90 -13.85 3.95
N GLY A 202 10.85 -14.43 3.20
CA GLY A 202 12.19 -13.85 3.01
C GLY A 202 13.12 -13.97 4.22
N PHE A 203 12.77 -14.80 5.22
CA PHE A 203 13.64 -15.04 6.36
C PHE A 203 14.85 -15.90 5.93
N PRO A 204 16.09 -15.44 6.20
CA PRO A 204 17.30 -16.14 5.75
C PRO A 204 17.49 -17.47 6.48
N ARG A 205 18.26 -18.37 5.85
CA ARG A 205 18.60 -19.71 6.34
C ARG A 205 19.73 -19.67 7.38
N ARG A 206 19.95 -20.79 8.08
CA ARG A 206 21.17 -21.00 8.88
C ARG A 206 22.36 -21.38 7.99
N PRO A 207 23.60 -21.10 8.43
CA PRO A 207 24.78 -21.69 7.80
C PRO A 207 24.65 -23.22 7.70
N GLY A 208 25.04 -23.80 6.56
CA GLY A 208 24.97 -25.24 6.30
C GLY A 208 23.59 -25.79 5.89
N GLU A 209 22.50 -25.02 6.05
CA GLU A 209 21.20 -25.42 5.48
C GLU A 209 21.22 -25.25 3.94
N PRO A 210 20.51 -26.11 3.17
CA PRO A 210 20.41 -25.94 1.73
C PRO A 210 19.85 -24.57 1.34
N ALA A 211 20.37 -23.99 0.26
CA ALA A 211 19.78 -22.78 -0.32
C ALA A 211 18.32 -23.06 -0.72
N PRO A 212 17.38 -22.12 -0.47
CA PRO A 212 16.01 -22.28 -0.93
C PRO A 212 15.99 -22.46 -2.45
N THR A 213 15.23 -23.43 -2.94
CA THR A 213 15.03 -23.58 -4.38
C THR A 213 14.35 -22.34 -4.94
N ASN A 214 14.92 -21.78 -6.01
CA ASN A 214 14.29 -20.66 -6.72
C ASN A 214 12.96 -21.15 -7.32
N ARG A 215 11.85 -20.84 -6.67
CA ARG A 215 10.49 -21.19 -7.13
C ARG A 215 10.12 -20.51 -8.46
N PHE A 216 10.89 -19.51 -8.87
CA PHE A 216 10.78 -18.83 -10.16
C PHE A 216 11.84 -19.23 -11.18
N GLY A 217 12.63 -20.28 -10.94
CA GLY A 217 13.58 -20.80 -11.93
C GLY A 217 12.92 -21.18 -13.27
N ALA A 218 11.60 -21.43 -13.25
CA ALA A 218 10.80 -21.66 -14.46
C ALA A 218 10.39 -20.38 -15.21
N PHE A 219 10.44 -19.19 -14.59
CA PHE A 219 10.09 -17.90 -15.20
C PHE A 219 11.28 -17.16 -15.81
N GLY A 220 12.50 -17.56 -15.44
CA GLY A 220 13.74 -17.08 -16.03
C GLY A 220 14.61 -18.28 -16.31
N GLY A 221 14.27 -19.02 -17.38
CA GLY A 221 15.00 -20.22 -17.78
C GLY A 221 16.48 -19.88 -17.94
N GLY A 222 17.30 -20.33 -16.99
CA GLY A 222 18.75 -20.15 -17.06
C GLY A 222 19.46 -20.29 -15.73
N ASN A 223 20.69 -20.80 -15.81
CA ASN A 223 21.72 -20.57 -14.81
C ASN A 223 22.08 -19.08 -14.86
N PHE A 224 21.48 -18.26 -13.99
CA PHE A 224 21.90 -16.88 -13.82
C PHE A 224 23.38 -16.87 -13.41
N VAL A 225 24.19 -16.08 -14.10
CA VAL A 225 25.63 -15.92 -13.81
C VAL A 225 25.81 -15.10 -12.52
N ASP A 226 24.93 -14.14 -12.30
CA ASP A 226 24.95 -13.29 -11.11
C ASP A 226 24.27 -13.96 -9.91
N PRO A 227 24.76 -13.73 -8.68
CA PRO A 227 24.09 -14.21 -7.48
C PRO A 227 22.71 -13.55 -7.32
N PRO A 228 21.81 -14.12 -6.50
CA PRO A 228 20.52 -13.51 -6.21
C PRO A 228 20.63 -12.06 -5.74
N SER A 229 19.63 -11.22 -6.06
CA SER A 229 19.66 -9.78 -5.76
C SER A 229 19.85 -9.47 -4.28
N THR A 230 19.27 -10.28 -3.37
CA THR A 230 19.46 -10.13 -1.92
C THR A 230 20.91 -10.35 -1.51
N GLU A 231 21.63 -11.28 -2.13
CA GLU A 231 23.05 -11.52 -1.88
C GLU A 231 23.89 -10.36 -2.40
N GLN A 232 23.59 -9.84 -3.59
CA GLN A 232 24.26 -8.65 -4.13
C GLN A 232 24.09 -7.42 -3.22
N LEU A 233 22.89 -7.21 -2.66
CA LEU A 233 22.62 -6.12 -1.73
C LEU A 233 23.46 -6.25 -0.45
N ILE A 234 23.46 -7.42 0.19
CA ILE A 234 24.27 -7.66 1.40
C ILE A 234 25.76 -7.49 1.10
N ALA A 235 26.25 -8.01 -0.04
CA ALA A 235 27.64 -7.87 -0.48
C ALA A 235 28.04 -6.40 -0.68
N ALA A 236 27.11 -5.56 -1.18
CA ALA A 236 27.29 -4.12 -1.34
C ALA A 236 27.16 -3.32 -0.03
N GLY A 237 26.90 -3.98 1.11
CA GLY A 237 26.70 -3.33 2.41
C GLY A 237 25.31 -2.72 2.59
N TRP A 238 24.34 -3.12 1.79
CA TRP A 238 22.94 -2.72 1.91
C TRP A 238 22.16 -3.75 2.71
N GLY A 239 21.08 -3.32 3.38
CA GLY A 239 20.04 -4.22 3.84
C GLY A 239 18.95 -4.40 2.79
N HIS A 240 18.05 -5.36 3.04
CA HIS A 240 16.83 -5.51 2.27
C HIS A 240 15.64 -5.80 3.20
N ALA A 241 14.45 -5.35 2.80
CA ALA A 241 13.22 -5.61 3.53
C ALA A 241 12.19 -6.26 2.61
N THR A 242 11.76 -7.49 2.89
CA THR A 242 10.68 -8.13 2.13
C THR A 242 9.35 -7.83 2.80
N ILE A 243 8.44 -7.15 2.12
CA ILE A 243 7.08 -6.90 2.61
C ILE A 243 6.06 -7.70 1.80
N SER A 244 5.10 -8.36 2.45
CA SER A 244 4.12 -9.24 1.80
C SER A 244 2.86 -8.48 1.37
N PRO A 245 2.60 -8.28 0.07
CA PRO A 245 1.40 -7.59 -0.42
C PRO A 245 0.11 -8.28 0.02
N GLY A 246 0.08 -9.61 -0.01
CA GLY A 246 -1.09 -10.41 0.36
C GLY A 246 -1.47 -10.29 1.85
N SER A 247 -0.51 -9.94 2.71
CA SER A 247 -0.78 -9.67 4.13
C SER A 247 -1.45 -8.31 4.38
N ILE A 248 -1.37 -7.40 3.39
CA ILE A 248 -2.00 -6.08 3.40
C ILE A 248 -3.37 -6.16 2.73
N GLN A 249 -3.40 -6.66 1.49
CA GLN A 249 -4.60 -6.79 0.68
C GLN A 249 -4.45 -7.96 -0.29
N ALA A 250 -5.49 -8.79 -0.41
CA ALA A 250 -5.47 -9.91 -1.35
C ALA A 250 -5.42 -9.43 -2.82
N ASP A 251 -4.86 -10.29 -3.66
CA ASP A 251 -4.64 -10.04 -5.08
C ASP A 251 -5.80 -10.62 -5.94
N ASN A 252 -7.03 -10.28 -5.57
CA ASN A 252 -8.26 -10.63 -6.28
C ASN A 252 -9.44 -9.77 -5.80
N GLY A 253 -10.52 -9.74 -6.59
CA GLY A 253 -11.74 -8.98 -6.25
C GLY A 253 -12.48 -9.54 -5.04
N ALA A 254 -12.50 -10.87 -4.85
CA ALA A 254 -13.16 -11.52 -3.71
C ALA A 254 -12.58 -11.07 -2.34
N GLY A 255 -11.34 -10.60 -2.32
CA GLY A 255 -10.70 -10.10 -1.11
C GLY A 255 -10.95 -8.62 -0.81
N LEU A 256 -11.64 -7.86 -1.66
CA LEU A 256 -11.82 -6.41 -1.48
C LEU A 256 -12.72 -6.02 -0.30
N THR A 257 -13.57 -6.94 0.16
CA THR A 257 -14.35 -6.82 1.41
C THR A 257 -13.58 -7.35 2.62
N LYS A 258 -12.31 -7.73 2.45
CA LYS A 258 -11.36 -8.20 3.47
C LYS A 258 -10.04 -7.43 3.35
N GLY A 259 -9.05 -7.78 4.16
CA GLY A 259 -7.76 -7.07 4.19
C GLY A 259 -7.94 -5.62 4.63
N ILE A 260 -6.96 -4.76 4.34
CA ILE A 260 -7.02 -3.36 4.74
C ILE A 260 -8.18 -2.60 4.09
N ILE A 261 -8.51 -2.89 2.84
CA ILE A 261 -9.63 -2.26 2.13
C ILE A 261 -10.94 -2.62 2.84
N GLY A 262 -11.17 -3.92 3.07
CA GLY A 262 -12.34 -4.40 3.78
C GLY A 262 -12.41 -3.85 5.19
N LEU A 263 -11.30 -3.81 5.92
CA LEU A 263 -11.26 -3.27 7.28
C LEU A 263 -11.74 -1.82 7.32
N VAL A 264 -11.21 -0.96 6.44
CA VAL A 264 -11.59 0.45 6.40
C VAL A 264 -13.04 0.64 5.96
N ASN A 265 -13.53 -0.21 5.07
CA ASN A 265 -14.91 -0.21 4.60
C ASN A 265 -15.85 -1.06 5.48
N LYS A 266 -15.42 -1.54 6.64
CA LYS A 266 -16.21 -2.38 7.57
C LYS A 266 -16.85 -3.59 6.86
N GLY A 267 -16.06 -4.24 6.02
CA GLY A 267 -16.47 -5.42 5.27
C GLY A 267 -17.42 -5.15 4.10
N GLN A 268 -17.68 -3.87 3.78
CA GLN A 268 -18.60 -3.47 2.71
C GLN A 268 -17.85 -3.21 1.39
N PRO A 269 -18.58 -3.22 0.26
CA PRO A 269 -17.98 -3.00 -1.06
C PRO A 269 -17.40 -1.60 -1.20
N ARG A 270 -16.41 -1.48 -2.09
CA ARG A 270 -15.80 -0.19 -2.42
C ARG A 270 -16.75 0.72 -3.19
N LYS A 271 -16.59 2.02 -2.97
CA LYS A 271 -17.05 3.07 -3.88
C LYS A 271 -16.10 3.20 -5.08
N PRO A 272 -16.50 3.83 -6.20
CA PRO A 272 -15.69 3.86 -7.40
C PRO A 272 -14.31 4.51 -7.22
N ASP A 273 -14.22 5.48 -6.30
CA ASP A 273 -12.98 6.22 -6.05
C ASP A 273 -12.21 5.76 -4.80
N ASP A 274 -12.64 4.69 -4.13
CA ASP A 274 -11.84 4.06 -3.09
C ASP A 274 -10.62 3.36 -3.72
N TRP A 275 -9.49 3.38 -3.03
CA TRP A 275 -8.27 2.65 -3.41
C TRP A 275 -8.48 1.19 -3.85
N GLY A 276 -7.68 0.75 -4.83
CA GLY A 276 -7.54 -0.65 -5.19
C GLY A 276 -6.31 -1.30 -4.52
N SER A 277 -6.07 -2.59 -4.81
CA SER A 277 -4.96 -3.34 -4.20
C SER A 277 -3.58 -2.71 -4.42
N LEU A 278 -3.29 -2.14 -5.59
CA LEU A 278 -2.00 -1.46 -5.84
C LEU A 278 -1.75 -0.31 -4.85
N ARG A 279 -2.77 0.51 -4.60
CA ARG A 279 -2.67 1.66 -3.68
C ARG A 279 -2.69 1.23 -2.22
N ALA A 280 -3.42 0.16 -1.90
CA ALA A 280 -3.38 -0.48 -0.58
C ALA A 280 -1.99 -1.07 -0.27
N TRP A 281 -1.35 -1.76 -1.23
CA TRP A 281 0.01 -2.27 -1.08
C TRP A 281 1.02 -1.12 -0.91
N ALA A 282 0.88 -0.04 -1.69
CA ALA A 282 1.68 1.16 -1.52
C ALA A 282 1.52 1.80 -0.12
N TRP A 283 0.29 1.85 0.41
CA TRP A 283 0.07 2.27 1.79
C TRP A 283 0.74 1.34 2.80
N GLY A 284 0.66 0.02 2.62
CA GLY A 284 1.32 -0.93 3.51
C GLY A 284 2.86 -0.81 3.49
N ALA A 285 3.45 -0.55 2.32
CA ALA A 285 4.88 -0.23 2.21
C ALA A 285 5.23 1.06 2.96
N ALA A 286 4.41 2.10 2.88
CA ALA A 286 4.59 3.33 3.68
C ALA A 286 4.52 3.05 5.19
N ARG A 287 3.65 2.13 5.65
CA ARG A 287 3.62 1.70 7.06
C ARG A 287 4.85 0.89 7.45
N GLY A 288 5.39 0.09 6.52
CA GLY A 288 6.68 -0.58 6.69
C GLY A 288 7.83 0.42 6.82
N LEU A 289 7.82 1.49 6.02
CA LEU A 289 8.80 2.57 6.10
C LEU A 289 8.73 3.29 7.45
N ASP A 290 7.53 3.53 7.98
CA ASP A 290 7.36 4.10 9.33
C ASP A 290 8.09 3.27 10.41
N TYR A 291 8.09 1.93 10.28
CA TYR A 291 8.90 1.07 11.17
C TYR A 291 10.40 1.24 10.92
N LEU A 292 10.84 1.22 9.66
CA LEU A 292 12.25 1.33 9.30
C LEU A 292 12.86 2.66 9.77
N GLU A 293 12.08 3.73 9.84
CA GLU A 293 12.50 5.02 10.42
C GLU A 293 12.85 4.94 11.92
N THR A 294 12.38 3.90 12.62
CA THR A 294 12.66 3.66 14.03
C THR A 294 13.76 2.65 14.29
N ASP A 295 14.20 1.90 13.26
CA ASP A 295 15.20 0.84 13.42
C ASP A 295 16.62 1.42 13.32
N PRO A 296 17.44 1.35 14.39
CA PRO A 296 18.78 1.96 14.40
C PRO A 296 19.76 1.30 13.43
N ALA A 297 19.44 0.13 12.87
CA ALA A 297 20.25 -0.51 11.84
C ALA A 297 20.02 0.08 10.43
N VAL A 298 19.03 0.96 10.25
CA VAL A 298 18.58 1.44 8.93
C VAL A 298 18.84 2.93 8.76
N ASP A 299 19.53 3.30 7.67
CA ASP A 299 19.59 4.69 7.19
C ASP A 299 18.26 5.01 6.50
N ALA A 300 17.29 5.50 7.27
CA ALA A 300 15.93 5.73 6.81
C ALA A 300 15.81 6.73 5.64
N LYS A 301 16.82 7.58 5.43
CA LYS A 301 16.90 8.50 4.29
C LYS A 301 17.32 7.81 2.98
N LYS A 302 17.71 6.54 3.06
CA LYS A 302 18.18 5.73 1.93
C LYS A 302 17.41 4.41 1.85
N VAL A 303 16.09 4.49 2.02
CA VAL A 303 15.20 3.36 1.77
C VAL A 303 14.66 3.46 0.34
N GLY A 304 14.95 2.46 -0.49
CA GLY A 304 14.34 2.29 -1.81
C GLY A 304 13.14 1.35 -1.76
N ILE A 305 12.33 1.34 -2.84
CA ILE A 305 11.24 0.38 -3.04
C ILE A 305 11.40 -0.37 -4.37
N GLU A 306 11.10 -1.66 -4.39
CA GLU A 306 11.24 -2.53 -5.56
C GLU A 306 10.02 -3.44 -5.72
N GLY A 307 9.73 -3.77 -6.98
CA GLY A 307 8.86 -4.89 -7.29
C GLY A 307 8.91 -5.28 -8.76
N VAL A 308 8.49 -6.52 -9.06
CA VAL A 308 8.41 -7.08 -10.40
C VAL A 308 6.97 -7.34 -10.83
N SER A 309 6.64 -7.15 -12.11
CA SER A 309 5.31 -7.42 -12.68
C SER A 309 4.23 -6.57 -11.98
N ARG A 310 3.17 -7.18 -11.44
CA ARG A 310 2.14 -6.48 -10.66
C ARG A 310 2.71 -5.72 -9.45
N TYR A 311 3.78 -6.22 -8.85
CA TYR A 311 4.46 -5.54 -7.75
C TYR A 311 5.36 -4.41 -8.25
N GLY A 312 5.81 -4.45 -9.51
CA GLY A 312 6.46 -3.31 -10.15
C GLY A 312 5.48 -2.16 -10.37
N LYS A 313 4.21 -2.45 -10.71
CA LYS A 313 3.14 -1.46 -10.72
C LYS A 313 2.97 -0.84 -9.33
N ALA A 314 2.92 -1.67 -8.30
CA ALA A 314 2.79 -1.24 -6.91
C ALA A 314 3.97 -0.37 -6.46
N ALA A 315 5.21 -0.75 -6.76
CA ALA A 315 6.41 0.01 -6.43
C ALA A 315 6.42 1.40 -7.09
N LEU A 316 5.99 1.48 -8.35
CA LEU A 316 5.84 2.76 -9.05
C LEU A 316 4.77 3.65 -8.41
N VAL A 317 3.62 3.07 -8.01
CA VAL A 317 2.59 3.79 -7.24
C VAL A 317 3.12 4.23 -5.89
N THR A 318 3.86 3.38 -5.17
CA THR A 318 4.50 3.73 -3.90
C THR A 318 5.40 4.95 -4.08
N MET A 319 6.33 4.91 -5.03
CA MET A 319 7.26 6.03 -5.27
C MET A 319 6.54 7.32 -5.65
N ALA A 320 5.46 7.24 -6.43
CA ALA A 320 4.70 8.41 -6.84
C ALA A 320 3.99 9.11 -5.66
N PHE A 321 3.50 8.33 -4.69
CA PHE A 321 2.64 8.81 -3.60
C PHE A 321 3.32 8.95 -2.23
N GLU A 322 4.40 8.21 -1.98
CA GLU A 322 5.16 8.22 -0.74
C GLU A 322 6.59 8.73 -1.01
N GLN A 323 6.79 10.03 -0.83
CA GLN A 323 8.04 10.72 -1.21
C GLN A 323 9.22 10.44 -0.28
N ARG A 324 9.00 9.73 0.84
CA ARG A 324 10.08 9.34 1.75
C ARG A 324 10.96 8.22 1.19
N PHE A 325 10.47 7.44 0.23
CA PHE A 325 11.33 6.49 -0.49
C PHE A 325 12.32 7.26 -1.37
N ALA A 326 13.61 6.89 -1.25
CA ALA A 326 14.71 7.58 -1.92
C ALA A 326 14.90 7.15 -3.38
N MET A 327 14.49 5.93 -3.73
CA MET A 327 14.60 5.39 -5.08
C MET A 327 13.56 4.29 -5.33
N VAL A 328 13.30 3.99 -6.61
CA VAL A 328 12.46 2.87 -7.02
C VAL A 328 13.12 2.01 -8.09
N LEU A 329 12.99 0.69 -7.96
CA LEU A 329 13.32 -0.28 -9.01
C LEU A 329 12.03 -0.91 -9.52
N VAL A 330 11.67 -0.59 -10.78
CA VAL A 330 10.42 -1.05 -11.40
C VAL A 330 10.71 -2.18 -12.38
N GLY A 331 10.58 -3.43 -11.93
CA GLY A 331 10.77 -4.61 -12.77
C GLY A 331 9.53 -4.94 -13.61
N SER A 332 9.65 -4.94 -14.94
CA SER A 332 8.66 -5.53 -15.87
C SER A 332 7.18 -5.20 -15.57
N SER A 333 6.87 -3.95 -15.20
CA SER A 333 5.57 -3.60 -14.61
C SER A 333 4.39 -3.65 -15.58
N GLY A 334 4.61 -3.43 -16.87
CA GLY A 334 3.59 -3.61 -17.92
C GLY A 334 2.44 -2.61 -17.86
N GLU A 335 1.27 -3.03 -18.36
CA GLU A 335 0.06 -2.20 -18.52
C GLU A 335 -0.47 -1.70 -17.16
N GLY A 336 -0.75 -0.39 -17.02
CA GLY A 336 -1.09 0.19 -15.71
C GLY A 336 0.10 0.35 -14.76
N GLY A 337 1.31 0.02 -15.23
CA GLY A 337 2.59 0.40 -14.63
C GLY A 337 3.32 1.40 -15.52
N ALA A 338 4.51 1.04 -15.99
CA ALA A 338 5.34 1.91 -16.83
C ALA A 338 4.94 1.90 -18.32
N LYS A 339 4.16 0.91 -18.79
CA LYS A 339 3.64 0.90 -20.17
C LYS A 339 2.57 1.98 -20.32
N LEU A 340 2.68 2.79 -21.36
CA LEU A 340 1.64 3.74 -21.74
C LEU A 340 0.36 2.99 -22.14
N HIS A 341 -0.77 3.32 -21.49
CA HIS A 341 -2.09 2.79 -21.85
C HIS A 341 -2.45 3.00 -23.33
N ARG A 342 -1.97 4.09 -23.95
CA ARG A 342 -2.19 4.42 -25.36
C ARG A 342 -1.42 3.53 -26.35
N ARG A 343 -0.52 2.66 -25.86
CA ARG A 343 0.23 1.73 -26.69
C ARG A 343 -0.53 0.41 -26.82
N ASN A 344 -0.84 0.01 -28.05
CA ASN A 344 -1.45 -1.28 -28.39
C ASN A 344 -0.37 -2.34 -28.55
N PHE A 345 0.16 -2.91 -27.46
CA PHE A 345 1.24 -3.90 -27.54
C PHE A 345 1.25 -4.82 -26.31
N GLY A 346 0.83 -6.08 -26.44
CA GLY A 346 0.65 -6.98 -25.30
C GLY A 346 -0.65 -6.70 -24.51
N GLU A 347 -0.57 -6.76 -23.18
CA GLU A 347 -1.68 -6.47 -22.25
C GLU A 347 -2.25 -5.05 -22.45
N ALA A 348 -3.56 -4.90 -22.27
CA ALA A 348 -4.31 -3.65 -22.41
C ALA A 348 -5.21 -3.37 -21.19
N VAL A 349 -5.73 -2.15 -21.08
CA VAL A 349 -6.56 -1.71 -19.95
C VAL A 349 -7.76 -2.64 -19.72
N GLU A 350 -8.32 -3.21 -20.77
CA GLU A 350 -9.39 -4.18 -20.71
C GLU A 350 -9.03 -5.42 -19.88
N ASN A 351 -7.78 -5.90 -19.95
CA ASN A 351 -7.32 -7.01 -19.12
C ASN A 351 -7.36 -6.64 -17.63
N LEU A 352 -6.98 -5.41 -17.28
CA LEU A 352 -6.92 -4.92 -15.90
C LEU A 352 -8.32 -4.63 -15.32
N THR A 353 -9.29 -4.36 -16.19
CA THR A 353 -10.68 -4.09 -15.80
C THR A 353 -11.59 -5.32 -15.89
N GLY A 354 -11.05 -6.49 -16.25
CA GLY A 354 -11.80 -7.75 -16.31
C GLY A 354 -11.97 -8.43 -14.94
N SER A 355 -12.77 -9.51 -14.90
CA SER A 355 -13.03 -10.32 -13.70
C SER A 355 -13.06 -11.81 -13.98
#